data_AF-E9G4H6-F1
#
_entry.id   AF-E9G4H6-F1
#
_cell.length_a   1.000
_cell.length_b   1.000
_cell.length_c   1.000
_cell.angle_alpha   90.00
_cell.angle_beta   90.00
_cell.angle_gamma   90.00
#
_symmetry.space_group_name_H-M   'P 1'
#
loop_
_entity.id
_entity.type
_entity.pdbx_description
1 polymer ?
#
loop_
_entity_poly.entity_id
_entity_poly.type
_entity_poly.pdbx_seq_one_letter_code
_entity_poly.pdbx_strand_id
1 'polypeptide(L)' 'MSWDSASCKLAFSEGSGQKELKMIEYVVAEGRCANCKKTSPNLKLCSRCLSISYCCKECQRSDWSNHKTVCQKK' A
#
# COMPACT_ATOMS: atom_id res chain seq x y z
N MET A 1 64.44 26.89 -3.07
CA MET A 1 64.53 25.46 -2.69
C MET A 1 63.14 25.03 -2.22
N SER A 2 62.14 24.90 -3.10
CA SER A 2 61.81 23.67 -3.85
C SER A 2 61.93 22.41 -2.99
N TRP A 3 60.79 22.00 -2.43
CA TRP A 3 60.46 20.61 -2.12
C TRP A 3 58.95 20.44 -2.31
N ASP A 4 58.61 19.69 -3.35
CA ASP A 4 57.27 19.31 -3.76
C ASP A 4 56.57 18.46 -2.69
N SER A 5 55.27 18.68 -2.49
CA SER A 5 54.40 17.72 -1.79
C SER A 5 52.97 17.79 -2.31
N ALA A 6 52.72 16.92 -3.29
CA ALA A 6 51.49 16.17 -3.50
C ALA A 6 50.16 16.91 -3.21
N SER A 7 49.57 17.49 -4.26
CA SER A 7 48.12 17.74 -4.30
C SER A 7 47.37 16.40 -4.45
N CYS A 8 47.14 15.72 -3.33
CA CYS A 8 46.15 14.65 -3.25
C CYS A 8 44.75 15.27 -3.30
N LYS A 9 44.22 15.43 -4.52
CA LYS A 9 42.81 15.77 -4.75
C LYS A 9 41.95 14.60 -4.26
N LEU A 10 41.38 14.74 -3.07
CA LEU A 10 40.32 13.85 -2.58
C LEU A 10 39.07 14.07 -3.42
N ALA A 11 38.88 13.21 -4.42
CA ALA A 11 37.62 13.05 -5.12
C ALA A 11 36.71 12.16 -4.25
N PHE A 12 35.88 12.78 -3.41
CA PHE A 12 34.74 12.11 -2.80
C PHE A 12 33.60 12.14 -3.82
N SER A 13 33.37 11.02 -4.51
CA SER A 13 32.16 10.84 -5.32
C SER A 13 31.34 9.72 -4.72
N GLU A 14 30.38 10.17 -3.92
CA GLU A 14 29.19 9.47 -3.47
C GLU A 14 28.45 8.82 -4.65
N GLY A 15 27.95 7.59 -4.50
CA GLY A 15 27.18 6.95 -5.57
C GLY A 15 26.84 5.48 -5.34
N SER A 16 26.22 5.22 -4.19
CA SER A 16 25.22 4.18 -3.93
C SER A 16 24.88 3.20 -5.06
N GLY A 17 25.14 1.91 -4.80
CA GLY A 17 24.63 0.80 -5.58
C GLY A 17 23.10 0.82 -5.68
N GLN A 18 22.61 1.05 -6.90
CA GLN A 18 21.21 0.89 -7.24
C GLN A 18 20.93 -0.61 -7.42
N LYS A 19 20.56 -1.28 -6.33
CA LYS A 19 19.93 -2.60 -6.42
C LYS A 19 18.52 -2.38 -6.97
N GLU A 20 18.36 -2.66 -8.26
CA GLU A 20 17.10 -2.67 -8.98
C GLU A 20 16.09 -3.60 -8.29
N LEU A 21 15.21 -3.01 -7.48
CA LEU A 21 14.08 -3.69 -6.88
C LEU A 21 13.07 -3.94 -8.00
N LYS A 22 13.05 -5.18 -8.51
CA LYS A 22 12.07 -5.66 -9.48
C LYS A 22 10.65 -5.35 -8.97
N MET A 23 10.01 -4.39 -9.64
CA MET A 23 8.58 -4.18 -9.62
C MET A 23 7.90 -5.49 -10.03
N ILE A 24 7.53 -6.31 -9.06
CA ILE A 24 6.29 -7.06 -9.22
C ILE A 24 5.20 -5.97 -9.27
N GLU A 25 4.55 -5.80 -10.41
CA GLU A 25 3.31 -5.01 -10.47
C GLU A 25 2.31 -5.71 -9.56
N TYR A 26 2.33 -5.34 -8.28
CA TYR A 26 1.33 -5.73 -7.33
C TYR A 26 0.08 -4.97 -7.73
N VAL A 27 -0.71 -5.56 -8.61
CA VAL A 27 -2.03 -5.07 -9.01
C VAL A 27 -2.84 -4.94 -7.72
N VAL A 28 -2.89 -3.73 -7.17
CA VAL A 28 -3.75 -3.41 -6.03
C VAL A 28 -5.15 -3.67 -6.56
N ALA A 29 -5.76 -4.77 -6.12
CA ALA A 29 -7.14 -5.07 -6.42
C ALA A 29 -8.00 -3.96 -5.79
N GLU A 30 -8.27 -2.92 -6.57
CA GLU A 30 -9.14 -1.81 -6.17
C GLU A 30 -10.56 -2.36 -6.04
N GLY A 31 -10.89 -2.84 -4.84
CA GLY A 31 -12.26 -3.26 -4.56
C GLY A 31 -13.20 -2.05 -4.57
N ARG A 32 -14.51 -2.34 -4.56
CA ARG A 32 -15.55 -1.34 -4.42
C ARG A 32 -16.23 -1.46 -3.05
N CYS A 33 -16.40 -0.34 -2.35
CA CYS A 33 -17.19 -0.32 -1.11
C CYS A 33 -18.64 -0.76 -1.40
N ALA A 34 -19.15 -1.73 -0.65
CA ALA A 34 -20.50 -2.24 -0.86
C ALA A 34 -21.60 -1.22 -0.53
N ASN A 35 -21.34 -0.27 0.40
CA ASN A 35 -22.31 0.76 0.77
C ASN A 35 -22.27 1.97 -0.18
N CYS A 36 -21.13 2.68 -0.23
CA CYS A 36 -21.03 3.94 -0.97
C CYS A 36 -20.55 3.80 -2.42
N LYS A 37 -20.26 2.57 -2.87
CA LYS A 37 -19.82 2.23 -4.23
C LYS A 37 -18.53 2.93 -4.70
N LYS A 38 -17.81 3.63 -3.82
CA LYS A 38 -16.52 4.22 -4.10
C LYS A 38 -15.43 3.14 -4.15
N THR A 39 -14.55 3.25 -5.13
CA THR A 39 -13.30 2.47 -5.20
C THR A 39 -12.31 3.02 -4.19
N SER A 40 -11.59 2.14 -3.51
CA SER A 40 -10.55 2.56 -2.57
C SER A 40 -9.48 1.47 -2.48
N PRO A 41 -8.20 1.86 -2.41
CA PRO A 41 -7.11 0.89 -2.19
C PRO A 41 -7.15 0.28 -0.78
N ASN A 42 -7.84 0.93 0.18
CA ASN A 42 -7.87 0.54 1.59
C ASN A 42 -9.25 0.05 2.03
N LEU A 43 -9.80 -0.93 1.32
CA LEU A 43 -11.05 -1.56 1.72
C LEU A 43 -10.84 -2.60 2.81
N LYS A 44 -11.75 -2.58 3.77
CA LYS A 44 -11.78 -3.50 4.91
C LYS A 44 -12.86 -4.53 4.67
N LEU A 45 -12.48 -5.80 4.74
CA LEU A 45 -13.43 -6.90 4.66
C LEU A 45 -14.27 -6.97 5.93
N CYS A 46 -15.52 -7.43 5.80
CA CYS A 46 -16.32 -7.78 6.96
C CYS A 46 -15.63 -8.89 7.75
N SER A 47 -15.28 -8.62 9.00
CA SER A 47 -14.51 -9.56 9.85
C SER A 47 -15.19 -10.91 10.09
N ARG A 48 -16.51 -11.01 9.86
CA ARG A 48 -17.27 -12.24 10.06
C ARG A 48 -17.29 -13.13 8.82
N CYS A 49 -17.60 -12.56 7.65
CA CYS A 49 -17.83 -13.34 6.44
C CYS A 49 -16.73 -13.22 5.39
N LEU A 50 -15.83 -12.24 5.54
CA LEU A 50 -14.72 -11.94 4.62
C LEU A 50 -15.12 -11.83 3.13
N SER A 51 -16.42 -11.68 2.83
CA SER A 51 -16.96 -11.77 1.48
C SER A 51 -17.36 -10.41 0.90
N ILE A 52 -17.49 -9.39 1.74
CA ILE A 52 -17.89 -8.04 1.35
C ILE A 52 -16.91 -7.03 1.95
N SER A 53 -16.68 -5.93 1.25
CA SER A 53 -15.67 -4.94 1.60
C SER A 53 -16.26 -3.53 1.72
N TYR A 54 -15.71 -2.74 2.66
CA TYR A 54 -16.16 -1.39 2.98
C TYR A 54 -14.97 -0.45 3.15
N CYS A 55 -15.12 0.81 2.76
CA CYS A 55 -14.05 1.81 2.95
C CYS A 55 -13.89 2.23 4.41
N CYS A 56 -14.96 2.13 5.21
CA CYS A 56 -14.94 2.50 6.63
C CYS A 56 -15.99 1.72 7.44
N LYS A 57 -15.85 1.77 8.77
CA LYS A 57 -16.79 1.14 9.72
C LYS A 57 -18.20 1.74 9.60
N GLU A 58 -18.32 3.00 9.24
CA GLU A 58 -19.63 3.65 9.03
C GLU A 58 -20.36 3.05 7.84
N CYS A 59 -19.66 2.82 6.71
CA CYS A 59 -20.22 2.13 5.56
C CYS A 59 -20.66 0.71 5.89
N GLN A 60 -19.87 -0.02 6.68
CA GLN A 60 -20.26 -1.36 7.17
C GLN A 60 -21.51 -1.30 8.05
N ARG A 61 -21.60 -0.34 9.00
CA ARG A 61 -22.74 -0.19 9.90
C ARG A 61 -24.01 0.21 9.16
N SER A 62 -23.90 1.11 8.18
CA SER A 62 -25.01 1.54 7.35
C SER A 62 -25.59 0.39 6.53
N ASP A 63 -24.73 -0.48 5.99
CA ASP A 63 -25.13 -1.65 5.22
C ASP A 63 -25.54 -2.84 6.11
N TRP A 64 -25.24 -2.82 7.42
CA TRP A 64 -25.44 -3.97 8.32
C TRP A 64 -26.87 -4.49 8.36
N SER A 65 -27.87 -3.61 8.29
CA SER A 65 -29.29 -4.00 8.25
C SER A 65 -29.61 -4.93 7.07
N ASN A 66 -28.97 -4.70 5.92
CA ASN A 66 -29.10 -5.51 4.72
C ASN A 66 -28.11 -6.69 4.72
N HIS A 67 -26.85 -6.43 5.09
CA HIS A 67 -25.79 -7.43 5.08
C HIS A 67 -26.03 -8.57 6.07
N LYS A 68 -26.63 -8.29 7.24
CA LYS A 68 -26.81 -9.29 8.31
C LYS A 68 -27.56 -10.55 7.88
N THR A 69 -28.48 -10.44 6.92
CA THR A 69 -29.30 -11.56 6.44
C THR A 69 -28.48 -12.55 5.62
N VAL A 70 -27.42 -12.07 4.97
CA VAL A 70 -26.52 -12.86 4.12
C VAL A 70 -25.13 -13.05 4.73
N CYS A 71 -24.87 -12.49 5.92
CA CYS A 71 -23.58 -12.54 6.58
C CYS A 71 -23.32 -13.93 7.20
N GLN A 72 -22.65 -14.80 6.45
CA GLN A 72 -22.24 -16.13 6.92
C GLN A 72 -20.83 -16.12 7.47
N LYS A 73 -20.61 -16.74 8.64
CA LYS A 73 -19.28 -16.86 9.23
C LYS A 73 -18.42 -17.77 8.35
N LYS A 74 -17.19 -17.34 8.03
CA LYS A 74 -16.19 -18.19 7.37
C LYS A 74 -15.39 -18.99 8.39
#